data_AF-A0A1Z5KPT3-F1
#
_entry.id   AF-A0A1Z5KPT3-F1
#
_cell.length_a   1.000
_cell.length_b   1.000
_cell.length_c   1.000
_cell.angle_alpha   90.00
_cell.angle_beta   90.00
_cell.angle_gamma   90.00
#
_symmetry.space_group_name_H-M   'P 1'
#
loop_
_entity.id
_entity.type
_entity.pdbx_description
1 polymer ?
#
loop_
_entity_poly.entity_id
_entity_poly.type
_entity_poly.pdbx_seq_one_letter_code
_entity_poly.pdbx_strand_id
1 'polypeptide(L)'
;MSAYLLYQNAMRDQFKELNPGMTFGQLAKYTSAMYSELPPQEKDTWIARAETDKTRYLHELASYIPPGGYDAKGDAIVLPANMKGGKRGKPERDTNAPKRNMSAYLLYQNAMRDQFKRENPGMTFGQLAKYTSHMYKNLTPDEKATWEARAEQDKARYDEELASYVPPPGHDARGVLIEDHRPKRRNKRGPRDPTAPKRASGAYVFFTNTMRPKVMQEFPGIKFVDLGKVMGERWRALTPDEKKHYEDLASEDKIRFQMEMQQYTANQAAPSAVDPSYYADPNAQLAYEAYAQDGADVYGQQQYHA
;
A
#
# COMPACT_ATOMS: atom_id res chain seq x y z
N MET A 1 -17.60 -3.97 22.75
CA MET A 1 -17.38 -5.14 21.85
C MET A 1 -18.44 -6.23 22.11
N SER A 2 -18.54 -7.30 21.29
CA SER A 2 -19.46 -8.44 21.56
C SER A 2 -18.89 -9.38 22.64
N ALA A 3 -19.75 -10.03 23.43
CA ALA A 3 -19.37 -11.00 24.47
C ALA A 3 -18.51 -12.15 23.94
N TYR A 4 -18.85 -12.65 22.75
CA TYR A 4 -18.06 -13.67 22.06
C TYR A 4 -16.63 -13.18 21.72
N LEU A 5 -16.49 -11.94 21.27
CA LEU A 5 -15.19 -11.37 20.90
C LEU A 5 -14.30 -11.15 22.13
N LEU A 6 -14.88 -10.77 23.27
CA LEU A 6 -14.15 -10.67 24.53
C LEU A 6 -13.66 -12.03 25.01
N TYR A 7 -14.53 -13.05 24.95
CA TYR A 7 -14.15 -14.44 25.25
C TYR A 7 -13.05 -14.95 24.31
N GLN A 8 -13.21 -14.74 22.99
CA GLN A 8 -12.25 -15.16 21.99
C GLN A 8 -10.89 -14.50 22.19
N ASN A 9 -10.83 -13.21 22.53
CA ASN A 9 -9.58 -12.50 22.79
C ASN A 9 -8.92 -12.95 24.09
N ALA A 10 -9.69 -13.13 25.17
CA ALA A 10 -9.17 -13.57 26.47
C ALA A 10 -8.59 -14.99 26.43
N MET A 11 -9.24 -15.89 25.69
CA MET A 11 -8.84 -17.30 25.59
C MET A 11 -7.92 -17.59 24.40
N ARG A 12 -7.60 -16.57 23.57
CA ARG A 12 -6.88 -16.74 22.30
C ARG A 12 -5.52 -17.43 22.48
N ASP A 13 -4.78 -17.02 23.49
CA ASP A 13 -3.41 -17.48 23.71
C ASP A 13 -3.41 -18.88 24.34
N GLN A 14 -4.33 -19.14 25.26
CA GLN A 14 -4.56 -20.50 25.80
C GLN A 14 -4.95 -21.49 24.68
N PHE A 15 -5.82 -21.09 23.76
CA PHE A 15 -6.21 -21.96 22.64
C PHE A 15 -5.08 -22.19 21.64
N LYS A 16 -4.17 -21.23 21.46
CA LYS A 16 -2.95 -21.40 20.65
C LYS A 16 -1.95 -22.35 21.30
N GLU A 17 -1.80 -22.29 22.62
CA GLU A 17 -0.89 -23.16 23.37
C GLU A 17 -1.38 -24.61 23.38
N LEU A 18 -2.69 -24.83 23.52
CA LEU A 18 -3.31 -26.16 23.47
C LEU A 18 -3.31 -26.77 22.05
N ASN A 19 -3.26 -25.94 21.00
CA ASN A 19 -3.31 -26.38 19.62
C ASN A 19 -2.22 -25.73 18.75
N PRO A 20 -0.93 -26.05 18.99
CA PRO A 20 0.20 -25.50 18.25
C PRO A 20 0.29 -26.13 16.85
N GLY A 21 -0.55 -25.67 15.94
CA GLY A 21 -0.61 -26.19 14.57
C GLY A 21 -1.88 -25.82 13.80
N MET A 22 -2.94 -25.40 14.49
CA MET A 22 -4.15 -24.91 13.84
C MET A 22 -3.96 -23.51 13.26
N THR A 23 -4.46 -23.30 12.05
CA THR A 23 -4.51 -21.97 11.43
C THR A 23 -5.50 -21.07 12.16
N PHE A 24 -5.31 -19.74 12.08
CA PHE A 24 -6.19 -18.78 12.74
C PHE A 24 -7.68 -18.98 12.40
N GLY A 25 -8.01 -19.38 11.17
CA GLY A 25 -9.38 -19.65 10.74
C GLY A 25 -9.97 -20.93 11.36
N GLN A 26 -9.14 -21.96 11.57
CA GLN A 26 -9.56 -23.18 12.28
C GLN A 26 -9.73 -22.91 13.77
N LEU A 27 -8.82 -22.14 14.36
CA LEU A 27 -8.91 -21.71 15.76
C LEU A 27 -10.18 -20.90 16.01
N ALA A 28 -10.53 -19.96 15.12
CA ALA A 28 -11.75 -19.16 15.24
C ALA A 28 -13.03 -20.00 15.17
N LYS A 29 -13.06 -21.06 14.36
CA LYS A 29 -14.20 -22.00 14.32
C LYS A 29 -14.28 -22.81 15.62
N TYR A 30 -13.15 -23.27 16.12
CA TYR A 30 -13.04 -23.99 17.38
C TYR A 30 -13.49 -23.14 18.58
N THR A 31 -13.03 -21.90 18.68
CA THR A 31 -13.45 -20.98 19.76
C THR A 31 -14.94 -20.65 19.69
N SER A 32 -15.51 -20.59 18.50
CA SER A 32 -16.95 -20.38 18.31
C SER A 32 -17.79 -21.57 18.80
N ALA A 33 -17.31 -22.81 18.57
CA ALA A 33 -17.95 -24.01 19.07
C ALA A 33 -17.89 -24.06 20.61
N MET A 34 -16.72 -23.82 21.19
CA MET A 34 -16.51 -23.76 22.65
C MET A 34 -17.37 -22.68 23.32
N TYR A 35 -17.49 -21.50 22.71
CA TYR A 35 -18.38 -20.46 23.23
C TYR A 35 -19.86 -20.85 23.14
N SER A 36 -20.25 -21.64 22.14
CA SER A 36 -21.64 -22.12 22.00
C SER A 36 -21.97 -23.18 23.04
N GLU A 37 -21.01 -24.00 23.45
CA GLU A 37 -21.14 -25.04 24.47
C GLU A 37 -20.99 -24.52 25.91
N LEU A 38 -20.50 -23.29 26.09
CA LEU A 38 -20.31 -22.68 27.41
C LEU A 38 -21.62 -22.62 28.23
N PRO A 39 -21.59 -22.92 29.54
CA PRO A 39 -22.77 -22.81 30.39
C PRO A 39 -23.41 -21.41 30.35
N PRO A 40 -24.75 -21.30 30.47
CA PRO A 40 -25.44 -20.00 30.46
C PRO A 40 -24.90 -19.02 31.50
N GLN A 41 -24.59 -19.51 32.71
CA GLN A 41 -24.05 -18.69 33.80
C GLN A 41 -22.72 -18.01 33.42
N GLU A 42 -21.82 -18.74 32.76
CA GLU A 42 -20.54 -18.17 32.32
C GLU A 42 -20.76 -17.20 31.15
N LYS A 43 -21.66 -17.52 30.22
CA LYS A 43 -22.02 -16.61 29.12
C LYS A 43 -22.54 -15.27 29.64
N ASP A 44 -23.36 -15.30 30.69
CA ASP A 44 -23.92 -14.09 31.30
C ASP A 44 -22.82 -13.18 31.88
N THR A 45 -21.75 -13.75 32.46
CA THR A 45 -20.59 -12.95 32.92
C THR A 45 -19.90 -12.23 31.75
N TRP A 46 -19.75 -12.90 30.61
CA TRP A 46 -19.16 -12.30 29.40
C TRP A 46 -20.08 -11.27 28.75
N ILE A 47 -21.39 -11.46 28.83
CA ILE A 47 -22.40 -10.50 28.36
C ILE A 47 -22.35 -9.24 29.23
N ALA A 48 -22.37 -9.36 30.56
CA ALA A 48 -22.24 -8.22 31.47
C ALA A 48 -20.92 -7.45 31.25
N ARG A 49 -19.82 -8.17 31.00
CA ARG A 49 -18.53 -7.55 30.64
C ARG A 49 -18.57 -6.81 29.30
N ALA A 50 -19.30 -7.36 28.32
CA ALA A 50 -19.49 -6.70 27.02
C ALA A 50 -20.36 -5.45 27.12
N GLU A 51 -21.39 -5.48 27.95
CA GLU A 51 -22.26 -4.33 28.22
C GLU A 51 -21.52 -3.22 28.95
N THR A 52 -20.71 -3.55 29.96
CA THR A 52 -19.88 -2.56 30.67
C THR A 52 -18.81 -1.95 29.78
N ASP A 53 -18.16 -2.73 28.91
CA ASP A 53 -17.23 -2.19 27.91
C ASP A 53 -17.95 -1.31 26.88
N LYS A 54 -19.17 -1.69 26.47
CA LYS A 54 -20.01 -0.90 25.57
C LYS A 54 -20.41 0.43 26.21
N THR A 55 -20.84 0.45 27.48
CA THR A 55 -21.20 1.69 28.17
C THR A 55 -19.99 2.60 28.36
N ARG A 56 -18.83 2.04 28.75
CA ARG A 56 -17.56 2.78 28.81
C ARG A 56 -17.21 3.40 27.46
N TYR A 57 -17.26 2.63 26.37
CA TYR A 57 -16.95 3.12 25.03
C TYR A 57 -17.93 4.21 24.56
N LEU A 58 -19.22 4.07 24.86
CA LEU A 58 -20.21 5.11 24.53
C LEU A 58 -19.98 6.39 25.31
N HIS A 59 -19.61 6.28 26.60
CA HIS A 59 -19.23 7.43 27.41
C HIS A 59 -17.95 8.11 26.88
N GLU A 60 -16.94 7.32 26.52
CA GLU A 60 -15.69 7.79 25.92
C GLU A 60 -15.92 8.49 24.59
N LEU A 61 -16.76 7.92 23.71
CA LEU A 61 -17.22 8.55 22.48
C LEU A 61 -17.99 9.85 22.71
N ALA A 62 -18.85 9.91 23.73
CA ALA A 62 -19.59 11.13 24.06
C ALA A 62 -18.65 12.26 24.53
N SER A 63 -17.54 11.92 25.17
CA SER A 63 -16.48 12.86 25.57
C SER A 63 -15.41 13.09 24.51
N TYR A 64 -15.46 12.40 23.38
CA TYR A 64 -14.43 12.47 22.35
C TYR A 64 -14.57 13.75 21.52
N ILE A 65 -13.56 14.62 21.62
CA ILE A 65 -13.42 15.79 20.77
C ILE A 65 -12.35 15.48 19.72
N PRO A 66 -12.71 15.37 18.42
CA PRO A 66 -11.75 15.08 17.37
C PRO A 66 -10.63 16.14 17.33
N PRO A 67 -9.36 15.74 17.11
CA PRO A 67 -8.28 16.69 16.83
C PRO A 67 -8.61 17.55 15.61
N GLY A 68 -8.12 18.79 15.57
CA GLY A 68 -8.34 19.70 14.43
C GLY A 68 -8.02 19.02 13.09
N GLY A 69 -8.99 19.05 12.17
CA GLY A 69 -8.88 18.40 10.85
C GLY A 69 -9.61 17.06 10.72
N TYR A 70 -10.36 16.62 11.73
CA TYR A 70 -11.20 15.41 11.71
C TYR A 70 -12.65 15.71 12.09
N ASP A 71 -13.62 15.05 11.47
CA ASP A 71 -15.05 15.24 11.67
C ASP A 71 -15.53 14.53 12.95
N ALA A 72 -16.81 14.70 13.30
CA ALA A 72 -17.41 14.08 14.49
C ALA A 72 -17.41 12.54 14.48
N LYS A 73 -17.06 11.91 13.36
CA LYS A 73 -16.90 10.46 13.21
C LYS A 73 -15.43 10.02 13.26
N GLY A 74 -14.49 10.96 13.38
CA GLY A 74 -13.05 10.72 13.34
C GLY A 74 -12.49 10.58 11.92
N ASP A 75 -13.25 10.93 10.89
CA ASP A 75 -12.79 10.97 9.50
C ASP A 75 -12.11 12.31 9.22
N ALA A 76 -10.96 12.31 8.57
CA ALA A 76 -10.27 13.57 8.24
C ALA A 76 -11.15 14.47 7.34
N ILE A 77 -11.41 15.71 7.79
CA ILE A 77 -12.23 16.73 7.09
C ILE A 77 -11.61 17.10 5.74
N VAL A 78 -10.31 16.84 5.54
CA VAL A 78 -9.64 16.99 4.25
C VAL A 78 -8.84 15.72 3.91
N LEU A 79 -9.52 14.73 3.35
CA LEU A 79 -8.90 13.82 2.40
C LEU A 79 -9.46 14.15 1.01
N PRO A 80 -8.61 14.43 0.00
CA PRO A 80 -9.11 14.54 -1.37
C PRO A 80 -9.77 13.22 -1.72
N ALA A 81 -11.00 13.31 -2.22
CA ALA A 81 -11.70 12.17 -2.79
C ALA A 81 -10.74 11.41 -3.72
N ASN A 82 -10.72 10.08 -3.57
CA ASN A 82 -10.08 9.11 -4.47
C ASN A 82 -8.73 8.49 -4.02
N MET A 83 -8.75 7.75 -2.90
CA MET A 83 -7.78 6.67 -2.63
C MET A 83 -8.43 5.28 -2.44
N LYS A 84 -9.61 5.03 -3.04
CA LYS A 84 -9.96 3.66 -3.40
C LYS A 84 -9.33 3.39 -4.75
N GLY A 85 -8.23 2.64 -4.77
CA GLY A 85 -7.48 2.28 -5.96
C GLY A 85 -8.34 1.55 -6.99
N GLY A 86 -9.04 2.32 -7.84
CA GLY A 86 -9.70 1.81 -9.02
C GLY A 86 -8.67 1.19 -9.96
N LYS A 87 -9.02 0.04 -10.55
CA LYS A 87 -8.27 -0.48 -11.70
C LYS A 87 -8.26 0.63 -12.76
N ARG A 88 -7.08 1.00 -13.25
CA ARG A 88 -6.95 1.90 -14.41
C ARG A 88 -7.91 1.42 -15.50
N GLY A 89 -8.72 2.32 -16.05
CA GLY A 89 -9.36 2.08 -17.33
C GLY A 89 -8.32 1.79 -18.41
N LYS A 90 -8.71 1.25 -19.55
CA LYS A 90 -7.83 1.24 -20.73
C LYS A 90 -7.69 2.71 -21.23
N PRO A 91 -6.56 3.10 -21.84
CA PRO A 91 -6.47 4.43 -22.45
C PRO A 91 -7.64 4.63 -23.40
N GLU A 92 -8.14 5.87 -23.47
CA GLU A 92 -9.15 6.23 -24.44
C GLU A 92 -8.56 5.94 -25.83
N ARG A 93 -9.33 5.14 -26.56
CA ARG A 93 -8.98 4.66 -27.88
C ARG A 93 -10.08 5.17 -28.79
N ASP A 94 -9.68 5.76 -29.92
CA ASP A 94 -10.62 6.18 -30.94
C ASP A 94 -11.50 4.99 -31.35
N THR A 95 -12.79 5.24 -31.46
CA THR A 95 -13.79 4.26 -31.87
C THR A 95 -13.53 3.78 -33.30
N ASN A 96 -12.99 4.66 -34.15
CA ASN A 96 -12.66 4.34 -35.54
C ASN A 96 -11.29 3.67 -35.70
N ALA A 97 -10.52 3.51 -34.62
CA ALA A 97 -9.21 2.88 -34.69
C ALA A 97 -9.33 1.37 -35.00
N PRO A 98 -8.62 0.87 -36.02
CA PRO A 98 -8.56 -0.55 -36.33
C PRO A 98 -8.26 -1.39 -35.10
N LYS A 99 -9.02 -2.48 -34.94
CA LYS A 99 -8.80 -3.41 -33.83
C LYS A 99 -7.57 -4.24 -34.14
N ARG A 100 -6.65 -4.29 -33.18
CA ARG A 100 -5.38 -5.03 -33.32
C ARG A 100 -5.59 -6.46 -33.79
N ASN A 101 -4.63 -6.92 -34.59
CA ASN A 101 -4.54 -8.31 -34.98
C ASN A 101 -4.46 -9.26 -33.77
N MET A 102 -5.07 -10.43 -33.92
CA MET A 102 -5.11 -11.51 -32.96
C MET A 102 -3.99 -12.50 -33.26
N SER A 103 -3.33 -12.99 -32.20
CA SER A 103 -2.35 -14.06 -32.33
C SER A 103 -3.02 -15.41 -32.58
N ALA A 104 -2.24 -16.37 -33.10
CA ALA A 104 -2.67 -17.74 -33.31
C ALA A 104 -3.30 -18.37 -32.05
N TYR A 105 -2.70 -18.09 -30.88
CA TYR A 105 -3.25 -18.53 -29.60
C TYR A 105 -4.59 -17.88 -29.26
N LEU A 106 -4.77 -16.58 -29.50
CA LEU A 106 -6.05 -15.90 -29.23
C LEU A 106 -7.16 -16.40 -30.15
N LEU A 107 -6.86 -16.66 -31.42
CA LEU A 107 -7.80 -17.25 -32.38
C LEU A 107 -8.22 -18.66 -31.95
N TYR A 108 -7.25 -19.51 -31.57
CA TYR A 108 -7.52 -20.83 -30.99
C TYR A 108 -8.37 -20.75 -29.72
N GLN A 109 -7.99 -19.86 -28.78
CA GLN A 109 -8.72 -19.69 -27.53
C GLN A 109 -10.16 -19.25 -27.80
N ASN A 110 -10.40 -18.32 -28.73
CA ASN A 110 -11.75 -17.87 -29.05
C ASN A 110 -12.60 -18.98 -29.66
N ALA A 111 -12.06 -19.77 -30.58
CA ALA A 111 -12.78 -20.88 -31.21
C ALA A 111 -13.09 -22.01 -30.21
N MET A 112 -12.14 -22.32 -29.33
CA MET A 112 -12.23 -23.48 -28.44
C MET A 112 -12.87 -23.16 -27.08
N ARG A 113 -13.00 -21.87 -26.72
CA ARG A 113 -13.55 -21.45 -25.41
C ARG A 113 -14.96 -21.97 -25.17
N ASP A 114 -15.82 -21.95 -26.19
CA ASP A 114 -17.20 -22.41 -26.05
C ASP A 114 -17.28 -23.94 -25.94
N GLN A 115 -16.41 -24.65 -26.65
CA GLN A 115 -16.26 -26.10 -26.51
C GLN A 115 -15.78 -26.47 -25.11
N PHE A 116 -14.69 -25.87 -24.65
CA PHE A 116 -14.16 -26.18 -23.32
C PHE A 116 -15.10 -25.78 -22.19
N LYS A 117 -15.92 -24.73 -22.37
CA LYS A 117 -16.97 -24.35 -21.41
C LYS A 117 -18.11 -25.36 -21.38
N ARG A 118 -18.47 -25.96 -22.52
CA ARG A 118 -19.47 -27.04 -22.60
C ARG A 118 -18.97 -28.35 -22.00
N GLU A 119 -17.71 -28.70 -22.24
CA GLU A 119 -17.08 -29.92 -21.72
C GLU A 119 -16.75 -29.82 -20.23
N ASN A 120 -16.49 -28.61 -19.73
CA ASN A 120 -16.15 -28.35 -18.33
C ASN A 120 -17.11 -27.33 -17.69
N PRO A 121 -18.41 -27.64 -17.55
CA PRO A 121 -19.38 -26.76 -16.93
C PRO A 121 -19.15 -26.74 -15.41
N GLY A 122 -18.31 -25.82 -14.94
CA GLY A 122 -17.96 -25.69 -13.52
C GLY A 122 -16.58 -25.10 -13.27
N MET A 123 -15.71 -25.09 -14.29
CA MET A 123 -14.41 -24.41 -14.17
C MET A 123 -14.58 -22.89 -14.21
N THR A 124 -13.82 -22.21 -13.35
CA THR A 124 -13.72 -20.74 -13.40
C THR A 124 -13.01 -20.30 -14.68
N PHE A 125 -13.27 -19.08 -15.15
CA PHE A 125 -12.61 -18.53 -16.34
C PHE A 125 -11.08 -18.59 -16.25
N GLY A 126 -10.50 -18.38 -15.07
CA GLY A 126 -9.06 -18.46 -14.84
C GLY A 126 -8.50 -19.88 -14.97
N GLN A 127 -9.24 -20.90 -14.51
CA GLN A 127 -8.86 -22.30 -14.70
C GLN A 127 -8.98 -22.72 -16.17
N LEU A 128 -10.07 -22.30 -16.84
CA LEU A 128 -10.28 -22.54 -18.26
C LEU A 128 -9.16 -21.95 -19.11
N ALA A 129 -8.73 -20.72 -18.82
CA ALA A 129 -7.62 -20.06 -19.53
C ALA A 129 -6.28 -20.79 -19.35
N LYS A 130 -6.03 -21.38 -18.17
CA LYS A 130 -4.84 -22.22 -17.95
C LYS A 130 -4.93 -23.52 -18.77
N TYR A 131 -6.10 -24.14 -18.78
CA TYR A 131 -6.36 -25.34 -19.56
C TYR A 131 -6.18 -25.09 -21.07
N THR A 132 -6.75 -24.03 -21.62
CA THR A 132 -6.59 -23.67 -23.05
C THR A 132 -5.13 -23.39 -23.41
N SER A 133 -4.37 -22.77 -22.50
CA SER A 133 -2.94 -22.53 -22.71
C SER A 133 -2.14 -23.83 -22.74
N HIS A 134 -2.46 -24.78 -21.86
CA HIS A 134 -1.84 -26.10 -21.85
C HIS A 134 -2.16 -26.89 -23.12
N MET A 135 -3.44 -26.92 -23.53
CA MET A 135 -3.86 -27.57 -24.76
C MET A 135 -3.18 -26.97 -25.99
N TYR A 136 -3.04 -25.64 -26.05
CA TYR A 136 -2.36 -24.99 -27.18
C TYR A 136 -0.88 -25.34 -27.29
N LYS A 137 -0.20 -25.56 -26.16
CA LYS A 137 1.21 -25.99 -26.15
C LYS A 137 1.39 -27.43 -26.64
N ASN A 138 0.37 -28.26 -26.44
CA ASN A 138 0.38 -29.67 -26.82
C ASN A 138 -0.33 -29.95 -28.15
N LEU A 139 -0.79 -28.91 -28.86
CA LEU A 139 -1.31 -29.04 -30.22
C LEU A 139 -0.23 -29.61 -31.14
N THR A 140 -0.67 -30.35 -32.15
CA THR A 140 0.24 -30.83 -33.19
C THR A 140 0.80 -29.64 -33.98
N PRO A 141 2.03 -29.77 -34.52
CA PRO A 141 2.61 -28.72 -35.36
C PRO A 141 1.71 -28.32 -36.53
N ASP A 142 0.99 -29.26 -37.12
CA ASP A 142 0.12 -29.04 -38.29
C ASP A 142 -1.13 -28.20 -37.93
N GLU A 143 -1.77 -28.51 -36.80
CA GLU A 143 -2.88 -27.71 -36.31
C GLU A 143 -2.43 -26.32 -35.89
N LYS A 144 -1.26 -26.23 -35.25
CA LYS A 144 -0.66 -24.95 -34.87
C LYS A 144 -0.34 -24.09 -36.11
N ALA A 145 0.17 -24.70 -37.17
CA ALA A 145 0.44 -24.01 -38.44
C ALA A 145 -0.85 -23.44 -39.07
N THR A 146 -1.98 -24.14 -38.94
CA THR A 146 -3.29 -23.63 -39.40
C THR A 146 -3.69 -22.35 -38.64
N TRP A 147 -3.47 -22.31 -37.33
CA TRP A 147 -3.75 -21.11 -36.52
C TRP A 147 -2.75 -19.98 -36.75
N GLU A 148 -1.49 -20.30 -37.02
CA GLU A 148 -0.46 -19.32 -37.41
C GLU A 148 -0.77 -18.68 -38.77
N ALA A 149 -1.21 -19.47 -39.75
CA ALA A 149 -1.65 -18.95 -41.05
C ALA A 149 -2.86 -17.99 -40.91
N ARG A 150 -3.84 -18.34 -40.06
CA ARG A 150 -4.98 -17.45 -39.75
C ARG A 150 -4.55 -16.18 -39.03
N ALA A 151 -3.54 -16.27 -38.16
CA ALA A 151 -2.99 -15.10 -37.48
C ALA A 151 -2.24 -14.18 -38.43
N GLU A 152 -1.55 -14.72 -39.43
CA GLU A 152 -0.88 -13.92 -40.47
C GLU A 152 -1.91 -13.22 -41.38
N GLN A 153 -3.01 -13.89 -41.72
CA GLN A 153 -4.12 -13.25 -42.44
C GLN A 153 -4.75 -12.11 -41.62
N ASP A 154 -4.97 -12.31 -40.32
CA ASP A 154 -5.52 -11.26 -39.44
C ASP A 154 -4.54 -10.10 -39.23
N LYS A 155 -3.24 -10.39 -39.29
CA LYS A 155 -2.18 -9.37 -39.30
C LYS A 155 -2.21 -8.56 -40.59
N ALA A 156 -2.30 -9.20 -41.75
CA ALA A 156 -2.43 -8.51 -43.03
C ALA A 156 -3.67 -7.61 -43.08
N ARG A 157 -4.83 -8.11 -42.64
CA ARG A 157 -6.06 -7.32 -42.48
C ARG A 157 -5.82 -6.08 -41.61
N TYR A 158 -5.20 -6.24 -40.45
CA TYR A 158 -4.92 -5.13 -39.55
C TYR A 158 -3.95 -4.12 -40.16
N ASP A 159 -2.92 -4.58 -40.88
CA ASP A 159 -1.94 -3.70 -41.51
C ASP A 159 -2.57 -2.90 -42.67
N GLU A 160 -3.47 -3.51 -43.45
CA GLU A 160 -4.28 -2.82 -44.48
C GLU A 160 -5.26 -1.81 -43.86
N GLU A 161 -6.01 -2.20 -42.83
CA GLU A 161 -6.91 -1.30 -42.09
C GLU A 161 -6.12 -0.12 -41.49
N LEU A 162 -4.94 -0.39 -40.91
CA LEU A 162 -4.08 0.63 -40.32
C LEU A 162 -3.49 1.57 -41.37
N ALA A 163 -3.17 1.08 -42.58
CA ALA A 163 -2.70 1.91 -43.68
C ALA A 163 -3.79 2.87 -44.19
N SER A 164 -5.05 2.45 -44.17
CA SER A 164 -6.19 3.30 -44.53
C SER A 164 -6.62 4.25 -43.39
N TYR A 165 -6.17 3.99 -42.17
CA TYR A 165 -6.59 4.72 -40.98
C TYR A 165 -5.78 5.99 -40.76
N VAL A 166 -6.48 7.13 -40.75
CA VAL A 166 -5.92 8.42 -40.39
C VAL A 166 -6.32 8.73 -38.94
N PRO A 167 -5.36 8.74 -37.98
CA PRO A 167 -5.69 9.00 -36.58
C PRO A 167 -6.19 10.45 -36.39
N PRO A 168 -7.20 10.68 -35.53
CA PRO A 168 -7.62 12.02 -35.17
C PRO A 168 -6.48 12.82 -34.49
N PRO A 169 -6.49 14.16 -34.58
CA PRO A 169 -5.52 15.00 -33.87
C PRO A 169 -5.43 14.63 -32.38
N GLY A 170 -4.19 14.49 -31.88
CA GLY A 170 -3.94 14.08 -30.49
C GLY A 170 -3.95 12.57 -30.23
N HIS A 171 -4.16 11.71 -31.24
CA HIS A 171 -4.07 10.25 -31.13
C HIS A 171 -2.81 9.71 -31.82
N ASP A 172 -2.24 8.62 -31.28
CA ASP A 172 -1.12 7.91 -31.90
C ASP A 172 -1.55 7.18 -33.19
N ALA A 173 -0.58 6.67 -33.95
CA ALA A 173 -0.83 5.89 -35.18
C ALA A 173 -1.74 4.65 -34.96
N ARG A 174 -2.01 4.27 -33.70
CA ARG A 174 -2.85 3.13 -33.29
C ARG A 174 -4.16 3.59 -32.65
N GLY A 175 -4.49 4.88 -32.76
CA GLY A 175 -5.70 5.51 -32.23
C GLY A 175 -5.75 5.64 -30.71
N VAL A 176 -4.60 5.70 -30.03
CA VAL A 176 -4.50 5.88 -28.58
C VAL A 176 -4.23 7.36 -28.28
N LEU A 177 -5.04 7.96 -27.40
CA LEU A 177 -4.85 9.37 -27.01
C LEU A 177 -3.46 9.62 -26.41
N ILE A 178 -2.69 10.53 -27.01
CA ILE A 178 -1.29 10.85 -26.64
C ILE A 178 -1.24 11.60 -25.32
N GLU A 179 -2.10 12.61 -25.15
CA GLU A 179 -2.28 13.34 -23.90
C GLU A 179 -3.33 12.66 -23.04
N ASP A 180 -2.98 11.47 -22.58
CA ASP A 180 -3.74 10.77 -21.58
C ASP A 180 -3.63 11.52 -20.24
N HIS A 181 -4.59 12.41 -19.98
CA HIS A 181 -4.73 13.22 -18.77
C HIS A 181 -4.99 12.37 -17.50
N ARG A 182 -4.98 11.04 -17.61
CA ARG A 182 -5.09 10.17 -16.43
C ARG A 182 -3.91 10.40 -15.50
N PRO A 183 -4.15 10.60 -14.20
CA PRO A 183 -3.09 10.81 -13.24
C PRO A 183 -2.13 9.61 -13.26
N LYS A 184 -0.90 9.84 -13.72
CA LYS A 184 0.16 8.85 -13.61
C LYS A 184 0.33 8.59 -12.11
N ARG A 185 0.05 7.37 -11.64
CA ARG A 185 0.43 6.91 -10.30
C ARG A 185 1.94 6.88 -10.22
N ARG A 186 2.55 8.05 -10.06
CA ARG A 186 3.93 8.18 -9.67
C ARG A 186 3.90 8.31 -8.16
N ASN A 187 3.89 7.16 -7.48
CA ASN A 187 4.45 7.08 -6.13
C ASN A 187 5.98 7.30 -6.19
N LYS A 188 6.48 8.30 -6.95
CA LYS A 188 7.77 8.88 -6.62
C LYS A 188 7.45 9.64 -5.35
N ARG A 189 7.81 9.03 -4.22
CA ARG A 189 8.09 9.78 -3.00
C ARG A 189 8.90 11.00 -3.47
N GLY A 190 8.44 12.20 -3.13
CA GLY A 190 9.11 13.43 -3.55
C GLY A 190 10.60 13.38 -3.22
N PRO A 191 11.43 14.23 -3.86
CA PRO A 191 12.82 14.39 -3.49
C PRO A 191 12.92 14.49 -1.96
N ARG A 192 13.74 13.62 -1.36
CA ARG A 192 13.99 13.71 0.09
C ARG A 192 14.88 14.92 0.31
N ASP A 193 14.59 15.70 1.34
CA ASP A 193 15.46 16.78 1.78
C ASP A 193 16.88 16.20 2.04
N PRO A 194 17.92 16.73 1.37
CA PRO A 194 19.31 16.28 1.59
C PRO A 194 19.78 16.42 3.04
N THR A 195 19.18 17.33 3.81
CA THR A 195 19.52 17.59 5.21
C THR A 195 18.71 16.75 6.20
N ALA A 196 17.69 16.03 5.73
CA ALA A 196 16.87 15.18 6.59
C ALA A 196 17.60 13.89 6.98
N PRO A 197 17.54 13.49 8.27
CA PRO A 197 18.11 12.24 8.76
C PRO A 197 17.62 11.02 7.97
N LYS A 198 18.54 10.10 7.67
CA LYS A 198 18.19 8.85 6.99
C LYS A 198 17.41 7.96 7.94
N ARG A 199 16.26 7.45 7.46
CA ARG A 199 15.36 6.55 8.21
C ARG A 199 16.12 5.41 8.88
N ALA A 200 15.66 5.05 10.07
CA ALA A 200 16.10 3.84 10.77
C ALA A 200 16.00 2.60 9.86
N SER A 201 17.06 1.81 9.88
CA SER A 201 17.22 0.55 9.16
C SER A 201 16.63 -0.58 10.01
N GLY A 202 15.91 -1.50 9.37
CA GLY A 202 15.39 -2.69 10.05
C GLY A 202 16.46 -3.78 10.18
N ALA A 203 16.20 -4.78 11.03
CA ALA A 203 17.12 -5.90 11.30
C ALA A 203 17.60 -6.61 10.02
N TYR A 204 16.68 -6.84 9.07
CA TYR A 204 17.02 -7.42 7.77
C TYR A 204 18.03 -6.57 6.98
N VAL A 205 17.99 -5.25 7.07
CA VAL A 205 18.92 -4.37 6.35
C VAL A 205 20.34 -4.56 6.88
N PHE A 206 20.52 -4.62 8.21
CA PHE A 206 21.81 -4.92 8.84
C PHE A 206 22.33 -6.30 8.46
N PHE A 207 21.46 -7.31 8.46
CA PHE A 207 21.80 -8.63 7.94
C PHE A 207 22.22 -8.57 6.48
N THR A 208 21.48 -7.86 5.62
CA THR A 208 21.85 -7.78 4.21
C THR A 208 23.17 -7.07 3.99
N ASN A 209 23.48 -6.03 4.76
CA ASN A 209 24.75 -5.31 4.66
C ASN A 209 25.95 -6.20 5.03
N THR A 210 25.79 -7.07 6.03
CA THR A 210 26.86 -7.98 6.49
C THR A 210 27.01 -9.23 5.62
N MET A 211 25.90 -9.79 5.13
CA MET A 211 25.89 -11.06 4.41
C MET A 211 26.02 -10.89 2.88
N ARG A 212 25.60 -9.75 2.31
CA ARG A 212 25.74 -9.47 0.88
C ARG A 212 27.17 -9.61 0.34
N PRO A 213 28.22 -9.06 0.97
CA PRO A 213 29.59 -9.24 0.47
C PRO A 213 30.02 -10.71 0.48
N LYS A 214 29.62 -11.49 1.49
CA LYS A 214 29.92 -12.93 1.58
C LYS A 214 29.26 -13.71 0.44
N VAL A 215 27.97 -13.44 0.17
CA VAL A 215 27.24 -14.10 -0.93
C VAL A 215 27.77 -13.68 -2.30
N MET A 216 28.22 -12.43 -2.47
CA MET A 216 28.86 -11.98 -3.71
C MET A 216 30.24 -12.62 -3.95
N GLN A 217 30.96 -12.96 -2.87
CA GLN A 217 32.22 -13.72 -2.96
C GLN A 217 31.98 -15.20 -3.28
N GLU A 218 30.98 -15.82 -2.66
CA GLU A 218 30.60 -17.21 -2.92
C GLU A 218 30.03 -17.40 -4.34
N PHE A 219 29.31 -16.40 -4.85
CA PHE A 219 28.70 -16.42 -6.18
C PHE A 219 29.12 -15.19 -7.01
N PRO A 220 30.35 -15.18 -7.56
CA PRO A 220 30.80 -14.09 -8.41
C PRO A 220 29.90 -13.99 -9.66
N GLY A 221 29.39 -12.80 -9.96
CA GLY A 221 28.52 -12.55 -11.11
C GLY A 221 27.03 -12.86 -10.90
N ILE A 222 26.60 -13.16 -9.67
CA ILE A 222 25.18 -13.35 -9.35
C ILE A 222 24.33 -12.12 -9.72
N LYS A 223 23.18 -12.36 -10.39
CA LYS A 223 22.22 -11.29 -10.71
C LYS A 223 21.56 -10.79 -9.43
N PHE A 224 21.29 -9.48 -9.36
CA PHE A 224 20.65 -8.84 -8.20
C PHE A 224 19.36 -9.54 -7.74
N VAL A 225 18.55 -10.02 -8.69
CA VAL A 225 17.29 -10.73 -8.39
C VAL A 225 17.57 -12.05 -7.66
N ASP A 226 18.57 -12.81 -8.09
CA ASP A 226 18.91 -14.09 -7.51
C ASP A 226 19.66 -13.92 -6.18
N LEU A 227 20.50 -12.89 -6.06
CA LEU A 227 21.08 -12.46 -4.79
C LEU A 227 19.99 -12.17 -3.74
N GLY A 228 18.92 -11.46 -4.13
CA GLY A 228 17.79 -11.17 -3.24
C GLY A 228 17.09 -12.44 -2.73
N LYS A 229 16.97 -13.48 -3.57
CA LYS A 229 16.37 -14.77 -3.17
C LYS A 229 17.26 -15.48 -2.14
N VAL A 230 18.54 -15.63 -2.44
CA VAL A 230 19.53 -16.28 -1.56
C VAL A 230 19.57 -15.59 -0.20
N MET A 231 19.59 -14.25 -0.17
CA MET A 231 19.59 -13.49 1.07
C MET A 231 18.29 -13.66 1.88
N GLY A 232 17.13 -13.70 1.21
CA GLY A 232 15.86 -13.95 1.87
C GLY A 232 15.75 -15.37 2.45
N GLU A 233 16.31 -16.36 1.78
CA GLU A 233 16.41 -17.74 2.29
C GLU A 233 17.32 -17.83 3.50
N ARG A 234 18.53 -17.24 3.43
CA ARG A 234 19.46 -17.19 4.57
C ARG A 234 18.86 -16.49 5.79
N TRP A 235 18.15 -15.38 5.60
CA TRP A 235 17.45 -14.70 6.70
C TRP A 235 16.37 -15.58 7.36
N ARG A 236 15.62 -16.37 6.58
CA ARG A 236 14.63 -17.29 7.16
C ARG A 236 15.29 -18.42 7.93
N ALA A 237 16.42 -18.92 7.43
CA ALA A 237 17.21 -19.99 8.03
C ALA A 237 17.97 -19.58 9.32
N LEU A 238 18.15 -18.28 9.59
CA LEU A 238 18.79 -17.83 10.82
C LEU A 238 18.03 -18.29 12.07
N THR A 239 18.79 -18.64 13.10
CA THR A 239 18.27 -18.96 14.43
C THR A 239 17.68 -17.72 15.13
N PRO A 240 16.82 -17.89 16.15
CA PRO A 240 16.30 -16.77 16.94
C PRO A 240 17.41 -15.92 17.57
N ASP A 241 18.50 -16.53 18.04
CA ASP A 241 19.61 -15.83 18.69
C ASP A 241 20.39 -14.96 17.70
N GLU A 242 20.64 -15.48 16.49
CA GLU A 242 21.28 -14.70 15.42
C GLU A 242 20.38 -13.56 14.92
N LYS A 243 19.06 -13.80 14.84
CA LYS A 243 18.09 -12.75 14.51
C LYS A 243 18.06 -11.67 15.59
N LYS A 244 18.11 -12.05 16.87
CA LYS A 244 18.11 -11.13 18.01
C LYS A 244 19.27 -10.13 17.92
N HIS A 245 20.48 -10.58 17.57
CA HIS A 245 21.61 -9.68 17.35
C HIS A 245 21.31 -8.58 16.32
N TYR A 246 20.64 -8.91 15.21
CA TYR A 246 20.26 -7.91 14.21
C TYR A 246 19.05 -7.05 14.63
N GLU A 247 18.17 -7.57 15.48
CA GLU A 247 17.07 -6.82 16.08
C GLU A 247 17.58 -5.79 17.08
N ASP A 248 18.59 -6.13 17.88
CA ASP A 248 19.25 -5.22 18.81
C ASP A 248 19.90 -4.05 18.04
N LEU A 249 20.66 -4.34 16.97
CA LEU A 249 21.23 -3.33 16.08
C LEU A 249 20.16 -2.41 15.44
N ALA A 250 19.02 -2.98 15.07
CA ALA A 250 17.91 -2.20 14.53
C ALA A 250 17.23 -1.32 15.59
N SER A 251 17.21 -1.76 16.85
CA SER A 251 16.69 -0.99 17.97
C SER A 251 17.59 0.22 18.29
N GLU A 252 18.91 0.03 18.26
CA GLU A 252 19.89 1.11 18.43
C GLU A 252 19.80 2.13 17.30
N ASP A 253 19.70 1.68 16.05
CA ASP A 253 19.57 2.59 14.89
C ASP A 253 18.24 3.37 14.90
N LYS A 254 17.19 2.78 15.49
CA LYS A 254 15.93 3.48 15.74
C LYS A 254 16.10 4.61 16.75
N ILE A 255 16.90 4.40 17.81
CA ILE A 255 17.22 5.45 18.79
C ILE A 255 18.04 6.56 18.13
N ARG A 256 19.10 6.21 17.38
CA ARG A 256 19.89 7.19 16.60
C ARG A 256 18.99 8.05 15.72
N PHE A 257 18.12 7.42 14.92
CA PHE A 257 17.21 8.14 14.03
C PHE A 257 16.24 9.05 14.79
N GLN A 258 15.74 8.63 15.96
CA GLN A 258 14.87 9.47 16.78
C GLN A 258 15.62 10.71 17.30
N MET A 259 16.85 10.56 17.78
CA MET A 259 17.67 11.68 18.25
C MET A 259 18.04 12.65 17.12
N GLU A 260 18.49 12.13 15.97
CA GLU A 260 18.78 12.96 14.79
C GLU A 260 17.54 13.68 14.26
N MET A 261 16.37 13.02 14.28
CA MET A 261 15.11 13.64 13.88
C MET A 261 14.73 14.78 14.82
N GLN A 262 14.90 14.60 16.13
CA GLN A 262 14.67 15.67 17.12
C GLN A 262 15.57 16.87 16.86
N GLN A 263 16.87 16.64 16.61
CA GLN A 263 17.82 17.68 16.26
C GLN A 263 17.47 18.39 14.94
N TYR A 264 17.07 17.63 13.91
CA TYR A 264 16.62 18.18 12.63
C TYR A 264 15.36 19.04 12.80
N THR A 265 14.37 18.58 13.56
CA THR A 265 13.17 19.37 13.85
C THR A 265 13.48 20.62 14.68
N ALA A 266 14.43 20.55 15.61
CA ALA A 266 14.87 21.69 16.41
C ALA A 266 15.62 22.72 15.55
N ASN A 267 16.50 22.27 14.65
CA ASN A 267 17.24 23.14 13.72
C ASN A 267 16.33 23.78 12.66
N GLN A 268 15.22 23.14 12.29
CA GLN A 268 14.19 23.74 11.43
C GLN A 268 13.29 24.74 12.17
N ALA A 269 13.14 24.60 13.49
CA ALA A 269 12.34 25.48 14.33
C ALA A 269 13.12 26.71 14.85
N ALA A 270 14.46 26.68 14.80
CA ALA A 270 15.27 27.87 15.07
C ALA A 270 15.09 28.88 13.93
N PRO A 271 14.56 30.10 14.18
CA PRO A 271 14.49 31.11 13.14
C PRO A 271 15.90 31.40 12.66
N SER A 272 16.12 31.19 11.36
CA SER A 272 17.27 31.68 10.60
C SER A 272 17.68 33.03 11.18
N ALA A 273 18.84 33.11 11.82
CA ALA A 273 19.41 34.38 12.24
C ALA A 273 19.41 35.30 11.02
N VAL A 274 18.50 36.28 11.05
CA VAL A 274 18.37 37.31 10.03
C VAL A 274 19.74 37.96 9.86
N ASP A 275 20.23 37.96 8.62
CA ASP A 275 21.43 38.65 8.21
C ASP A 275 21.42 40.09 8.78
N PRO A 276 22.40 40.50 9.60
CA PRO A 276 22.43 41.83 10.22
C PRO A 276 22.45 42.99 9.21
N SER A 277 22.69 42.72 7.91
CA SER A 277 22.64 43.73 6.86
C SER A 277 21.23 44.27 6.57
N TYR A 278 20.17 43.68 7.14
CA TYR A 278 18.79 44.13 6.95
C TYR A 278 18.39 45.34 7.81
N TYR A 279 19.18 45.74 8.81
CA TYR A 279 18.90 46.90 9.69
C TYR A 279 19.59 48.21 9.27
N ALA A 280 20.15 48.28 8.06
CA ALA A 280 20.78 49.50 7.56
C ALA A 280 19.81 50.47 6.86
N ASP A 281 18.50 50.17 6.84
CA ASP A 281 17.48 51.06 6.26
C ASP A 281 16.80 51.88 7.38
N PRO A 282 17.00 53.22 7.43
CA PRO A 282 16.40 54.11 8.43
C PRO A 282 14.87 54.03 8.50
N ASN A 283 14.21 53.54 7.44
CA ASN A 283 12.76 53.46 7.36
C ASN A 283 12.19 52.26 8.15
N ALA A 284 13.00 51.22 8.42
CA ALA A 284 12.59 50.05 9.19
C ALA A 284 12.54 50.32 10.71
N GLN A 285 13.33 51.27 11.19
CA GLN A 285 13.38 51.66 12.60
C GLN A 285 12.14 52.48 13.02
N LEU A 286 11.69 53.38 12.14
CA LEU A 286 10.45 54.16 12.33
C LEU A 286 9.20 53.28 12.39
N ALA A 287 9.16 52.18 11.62
CA ALA A 287 8.03 51.25 11.63
C ALA A 287 7.93 50.45 12.95
N TYR A 288 9.05 50.17 13.60
CA TYR A 288 9.08 49.47 14.89
C TYR A 288 8.71 50.40 16.06
N GLU A 289 9.17 51.66 16.04
CA GLU A 289 8.79 52.66 17.03
C GLU A 289 7.29 53.02 16.96
N ALA A 290 6.72 53.11 15.76
CA ALA A 290 5.28 53.30 15.56
C ALA A 290 4.45 52.13 16.12
N TYR A 291 4.94 50.89 15.98
CA TYR A 291 4.27 49.69 16.50
C TYR A 291 4.37 49.58 18.04
N ALA A 292 5.43 50.11 18.64
CA ALA A 292 5.62 50.10 20.09
C ALA A 292 4.76 51.15 20.83
N GLN A 293 4.37 52.25 20.17
CA GLN A 293 3.48 53.26 20.77
C GLN A 293 1.99 52.87 20.74
N ASP A 294 1.54 52.08 19.75
CA ASP A 294 0.12 51.75 19.58
C ASP A 294 -0.32 50.49 20.37
N GLY A 295 0.63 49.76 20.98
CA GLY A 295 0.39 48.49 21.68
C GLY A 295 0.13 48.57 23.19
N ALA A 296 0.11 49.76 23.80
CA ALA A 296 0.03 49.91 25.26
C ALA A 296 -1.40 50.08 25.83
N ASP A 297 -2.45 50.26 25.02
CA ASP A 297 -3.76 50.74 25.49
C ASP A 297 -4.91 49.69 25.59
N VAL A 298 -4.66 48.38 25.40
CA VAL A 298 -5.77 47.39 25.29
C VAL A 298 -5.88 46.40 26.49
N TYR A 299 -5.08 46.50 27.55
CA TYR A 299 -5.17 45.61 28.72
C TYR A 299 -5.11 46.33 30.07
N GLY A 300 -6.00 47.28 30.30
CA GLY A 300 -5.98 48.07 31.52
C GLY A 300 -7.30 48.64 32.02
N GLN A 301 -8.45 47.93 31.94
CA GLN A 301 -9.62 48.25 32.78
C GLN A 301 -10.74 47.19 32.66
N GLN A 302 -10.90 46.35 33.68
CA GLN A 302 -12.21 46.08 34.30
C GLN A 302 -12.01 45.38 35.64
N GLN A 303 -12.11 46.20 36.69
CA GLN A 303 -12.10 45.81 38.08
C GLN A 303 -13.49 45.34 38.55
N TYR A 304 -13.47 44.42 39.52
CA TYR A 304 -14.32 44.30 40.70
C TYR A 304 -15.62 45.13 40.79
N HIS A 305 -16.75 44.43 40.88
CA HIS A 305 -17.92 44.70 41.72
C HIS A 305 -18.67 43.36 41.85
N ALA A 306 -19.09 42.82 43.01
CA ALA A 306 -19.24 43.32 44.37
C ALA A 306 -18.97 42.18 45.38
#